data_AF-B4S8D2-F1
#
_entry.id   AF-B4S8D2-F1
#
_cell.length_a   1.000
_cell.length_b   1.000
_cell.length_c   1.000
_cell.angle_alpha   90.00
_cell.angle_beta   90.00
_cell.angle_gamma   90.00
#
_symmetry.space_group_name_H-M   'P 1'
#
loop_
_entity.id
_entity.type
_entity.pdbx_description
1 polymer ?
#
loop_
_entity_poly.entity_id
_entity_poly.type
_entity_poly.pdbx_seq_one_letter_code
_entity_poly.pdbx_strand_id
1 'polypeptide(L)'
;MERVTIALVHADIRHRDVAANRRELLNLNREAAGNGADIIVNTELGLTGYSFRSREDIAPLVEEYDGPVVQELSLIASRYGCYIVFGYAEKDAGTDIYYNAAAVIGPDGRLLLNYRKVTAEVRWACAGSPGQPNTFDTPWGRIAVVICSDTYYGSLARMSALRGADLLLVPANWPAGSLDPRELWQVRARENGVYLAACNRGGHDRTMSCEDAWSSVYSPDGEELFAASSCNSRVFSVQIPLENGMIPSKRARRLASRTPARYAPIYLDMRYATDMTSYCNLPEPGPLTVTCLPADPHDLFIQGRLDMLLDEQAGQRPDLLVLPAGETADRERTAGLVSGMASRLRVAVCTAIPGPEGFSMLCAEASGQLHVVREGCPESVMIDLDKARIALAGREELYHPEYVTALAKQGCDLVVCSTRSCNALDRSVLGSRSIEQVAVAVCSPDNAFICKPPIGHYRWEEVYTVSASHPCTAELDISLLRNKHFYDRLEFDLLLGKQN
;
A
#
# COMPACT_ATOMS: atom_id res chain seq x y z
N MET A 1 -25.23 17.71 -11.66
CA MET A 1 -24.27 16.58 -11.79
C MET A 1 -24.79 15.48 -10.91
N GLU A 2 -24.97 14.29 -11.46
CA GLU A 2 -25.33 13.10 -10.68
C GLU A 2 -24.21 12.77 -9.68
N ARG A 3 -24.60 12.24 -8.52
CA ARG A 3 -23.69 11.92 -7.41
C ARG A 3 -24.13 10.62 -6.76
N VAL A 4 -23.18 9.89 -6.20
CA VAL A 4 -23.43 8.78 -5.27
C VAL A 4 -23.05 9.24 -3.86
N THR A 5 -23.92 8.98 -2.89
CA THR A 5 -23.73 9.35 -1.49
C THR A 5 -23.25 8.13 -0.69
N ILE A 6 -22.04 8.23 -0.15
CA ILE A 6 -21.47 7.24 0.76
C ILE A 6 -21.63 7.73 2.19
N ALA A 7 -22.27 6.93 3.03
CA ALA A 7 -22.32 7.16 4.47
C ALA A 7 -21.32 6.26 5.20
N LEU A 8 -20.52 6.85 6.10
CA LEU A 8 -19.62 6.15 6.99
C LEU A 8 -20.24 6.15 8.40
N VAL A 9 -20.62 4.98 8.89
CA VAL A 9 -21.18 4.79 10.24
C VAL A 9 -20.03 4.62 11.23
N HIS A 10 -19.48 5.75 11.66
CA HIS A 10 -18.40 5.82 12.64
C HIS A 10 -18.97 5.64 14.05
N ALA A 11 -19.14 4.38 14.46
CA ALA A 11 -19.80 4.03 15.71
C ALA A 11 -18.81 3.89 16.88
N ASP A 12 -19.23 4.30 18.08
CA ASP A 12 -18.57 4.01 19.36
C ASP A 12 -18.89 2.57 19.78
N ILE A 13 -17.96 1.64 19.50
CA ILE A 13 -18.20 0.20 19.72
C ILE A 13 -17.74 -0.23 21.12
N ARG A 14 -18.69 -0.63 21.97
CA ARG A 14 -18.39 -1.10 23.32
C ARG A 14 -17.91 -2.55 23.31
N HIS A 15 -16.82 -2.88 24.00
CA HIS A 15 -16.32 -4.25 24.05
C HIS A 15 -17.38 -5.21 24.61
N ARG A 16 -17.73 -6.27 23.86
CA ARG A 16 -18.67 -7.34 24.22
C ARG A 16 -20.13 -6.94 24.50
N ASP A 17 -20.51 -5.67 24.40
CA ASP A 17 -21.90 -5.24 24.58
C ASP A 17 -22.67 -5.30 23.25
N VAL A 18 -22.85 -6.53 22.75
CA VAL A 18 -23.50 -6.80 21.45
C VAL A 18 -24.90 -6.18 21.39
N ALA A 19 -25.67 -6.24 22.48
CA ALA A 19 -27.03 -5.71 22.51
C ALA A 19 -27.06 -4.18 22.34
N ALA A 20 -26.21 -3.45 23.06
CA ALA A 20 -26.13 -2.00 22.92
C ALA A 20 -25.59 -1.60 21.54
N ASN A 21 -24.50 -2.23 21.11
CA ASN A 21 -23.87 -1.95 19.81
C ASN A 21 -24.83 -2.22 18.66
N ARG A 22 -25.54 -3.34 18.67
CA ARG A 22 -26.53 -3.68 17.65
C ARG A 22 -27.65 -2.65 17.55
N ARG A 23 -28.23 -2.26 18.69
CA ARG A 23 -29.29 -1.25 18.72
C ARG A 23 -28.81 0.08 18.14
N GLU A 24 -27.61 0.51 18.54
CA GLU A 24 -27.00 1.76 18.09
C GLU A 24 -26.66 1.72 16.60
N LEU A 25 -26.03 0.65 16.13
CA LEU A 25 -25.68 0.41 14.74
C LEU A 25 -26.93 0.41 13.85
N LEU A 26 -28.00 -0.27 14.23
CA LEU A 26 -29.26 -0.27 13.45
C LEU A 26 -29.90 1.12 13.38
N ASN A 27 -29.80 1.91 14.44
CA ASN A 27 -30.31 3.28 14.43
C ASN A 27 -29.50 4.18 13.49
N LEU A 28 -28.17 4.10 13.55
CA LEU A 28 -27.28 4.85 12.66
C LEU A 28 -27.44 4.46 11.19
N ASN A 29 -27.66 3.16 10.89
CA ASN A 29 -27.94 2.72 9.52
C ASN A 29 -29.29 3.25 9.02
N ARG A 30 -30.34 3.28 9.86
CA ARG A 30 -31.63 3.90 9.50
C ARG A 30 -31.49 5.41 9.29
N GLU A 31 -30.68 6.07 10.11
CA GLU A 31 -30.38 7.50 9.96
C GLU A 31 -29.67 7.77 8.62
N ALA A 32 -28.58 7.05 8.36
CA ALA A 32 -27.82 7.15 7.11
C ALA A 32 -28.71 6.89 5.88
N ALA A 33 -29.49 5.81 5.90
CA ALA A 33 -30.40 5.46 4.82
C ALA A 33 -31.52 6.49 4.64
N GLY A 34 -32.10 6.98 5.75
CA GLY A 34 -33.13 8.03 5.75
C GLY A 34 -32.62 9.38 5.24
N ASN A 35 -31.31 9.63 5.38
CA ASN A 35 -30.63 10.81 4.83
C ASN A 35 -30.22 10.65 3.35
N GLY A 36 -30.62 9.55 2.69
CA GLY A 36 -30.40 9.33 1.26
C GLY A 36 -29.02 8.75 0.92
N ALA A 37 -28.41 7.99 1.84
CA ALA A 37 -27.19 7.26 1.52
C ALA A 37 -27.47 6.14 0.51
N ASP A 38 -26.70 6.12 -0.58
CA ASP A 38 -26.73 5.08 -1.60
C ASP A 38 -25.93 3.85 -1.14
N ILE A 39 -24.81 4.09 -0.46
CA ILE A 39 -23.90 3.08 0.09
C ILE A 39 -23.61 3.45 1.54
N ILE A 40 -23.82 2.51 2.47
CA ILE A 40 -23.52 2.67 3.89
C ILE A 40 -22.38 1.71 4.25
N VAL A 41 -21.29 2.25 4.80
CA VAL A 41 -20.14 1.48 5.27
C VAL A 41 -20.11 1.56 6.78
N ASN A 42 -20.14 0.40 7.44
CA ASN A 42 -19.96 0.28 8.88
C ASN A 42 -18.50 -0.11 9.20
N THR A 43 -18.13 0.03 10.46
CA THR A 43 -16.84 -0.41 11.01
C THR A 43 -16.65 -1.93 10.96
N GLU A 44 -15.38 -2.35 11.03
CA GLU A 44 -14.98 -3.73 11.31
C GLU A 44 -15.36 -4.14 12.75
N LEU A 45 -15.83 -5.38 12.91
CA LEU A 45 -16.28 -5.97 14.18
C LEU A 45 -17.26 -5.07 14.96
N GLY A 46 -18.22 -4.49 14.26
CA GLY A 46 -19.12 -3.44 14.76
C GLY A 46 -20.11 -3.86 15.85
N LEU A 47 -20.14 -5.14 16.23
CA LEU A 47 -20.97 -5.63 17.33
C LEU A 47 -20.17 -6.02 18.57
N THR A 48 -18.98 -6.57 18.36
CA THR A 48 -18.25 -7.31 19.40
C THR A 48 -17.16 -6.46 20.06
N GLY A 49 -16.66 -5.43 19.37
CA GLY A 49 -15.34 -4.87 19.64
C GLY A 49 -14.25 -5.79 19.08
N TYR A 50 -12.98 -5.52 19.41
CA TYR A 50 -11.82 -6.12 18.73
C TYR A 50 -10.93 -6.97 19.66
N SER A 51 -10.82 -6.57 20.93
CA SER A 51 -9.76 -7.00 21.85
C SER A 51 -9.97 -8.39 22.48
N PHE A 52 -9.98 -9.47 21.69
CA PHE A 52 -10.17 -10.86 22.16
C PHE A 52 -8.86 -11.63 22.38
N ARG A 53 -8.80 -12.50 23.40
CA ARG A 53 -7.59 -13.26 23.76
C ARG A 53 -7.52 -14.67 23.19
N SER A 54 -8.65 -15.28 22.86
CA SER A 54 -8.73 -16.64 22.32
C SER A 54 -10.05 -16.87 21.59
N ARG A 55 -10.17 -18.05 20.95
CA ARG A 55 -11.44 -18.51 20.34
C ARG A 55 -12.56 -18.61 21.37
N GLU A 56 -12.29 -19.12 22.57
CA GLU A 56 -13.27 -19.27 23.66
C GLU A 56 -13.78 -17.90 24.14
N ASP A 57 -12.91 -16.89 24.14
CA ASP A 57 -13.21 -15.53 24.58
C ASP A 57 -14.31 -14.88 23.71
N ILE A 58 -14.22 -15.07 22.38
CA ILE A 58 -15.15 -14.50 21.40
C ILE A 58 -16.33 -15.41 21.07
N ALA A 59 -16.23 -16.73 21.31
CA ALA A 59 -17.25 -17.73 20.94
C ALA A 59 -18.71 -17.37 21.29
N PRO A 60 -19.04 -16.68 22.40
CA PRO A 60 -20.43 -16.29 22.70
C PRO A 60 -20.99 -15.16 21.83
N LEU A 61 -20.16 -14.53 21.00
CA LEU A 61 -20.45 -13.25 20.34
C LEU A 61 -20.41 -13.33 18.80
N VAL A 62 -20.06 -14.50 18.25
CA VAL A 62 -20.02 -14.72 16.80
C VAL A 62 -21.43 -14.95 16.26
N GLU A 63 -21.68 -14.51 15.03
CA GLU A 63 -22.93 -14.75 14.30
C GLU A 63 -22.65 -15.46 12.97
N GLU A 64 -23.62 -16.23 12.46
CA GLU A 64 -23.55 -16.82 11.11
C GLU A 64 -23.77 -15.74 10.04
N TYR A 65 -23.43 -16.01 8.78
CA TYR A 65 -23.52 -15.02 7.69
C TYR A 65 -24.94 -14.60 7.34
N ASP A 66 -25.95 -15.38 7.72
CA ASP A 66 -27.38 -15.09 7.63
C ASP A 66 -27.99 -14.86 9.03
N GLY A 67 -27.13 -14.54 10.00
CA GLY A 67 -27.47 -14.32 11.39
C GLY A 67 -28.36 -13.09 11.62
N PRO A 68 -28.81 -12.91 12.87
CA PRO A 68 -29.80 -11.91 13.21
C PRO A 68 -29.47 -10.48 12.78
N VAL A 69 -28.22 -10.02 12.90
CA VAL A 69 -27.85 -8.66 12.47
C VAL A 69 -27.94 -8.49 10.95
N VAL A 70 -27.54 -9.50 10.18
CA VAL A 70 -27.60 -9.46 8.70
C VAL A 70 -29.05 -9.38 8.25
N GLN A 71 -29.95 -10.14 8.88
CA GLN A 71 -31.38 -10.08 8.57
C GLN A 71 -31.97 -8.70 8.86
N GLU A 72 -31.62 -8.06 9.98
CA GLU A 72 -32.12 -6.73 10.32
C GLU A 72 -31.56 -5.64 9.40
N LEU A 73 -30.28 -5.71 9.04
CA LEU A 73 -29.68 -4.82 8.04
C LEU A 73 -30.29 -5.04 6.65
N SER A 74 -30.65 -6.28 6.30
CA SER A 74 -31.36 -6.61 5.06
C SER A 74 -32.73 -5.94 4.95
N LEU A 75 -33.45 -5.83 6.07
CA LEU A 75 -34.71 -5.09 6.13
C LEU A 75 -34.50 -3.57 5.94
N ILE A 76 -33.38 -3.03 6.43
CA ILE A 76 -33.04 -1.61 6.21
C ILE A 76 -32.67 -1.40 4.74
N ALA A 77 -31.74 -2.19 4.20
CA ALA A 77 -31.29 -2.09 2.81
C ALA A 77 -32.45 -2.17 1.82
N SER A 78 -33.32 -3.18 1.94
CA SER A 78 -34.52 -3.34 1.09
C SER A 78 -35.53 -2.20 1.23
N ARG A 79 -35.73 -1.68 2.45
CA ARG A 79 -36.69 -0.60 2.70
C ARG A 79 -36.25 0.73 2.08
N TYR A 80 -34.96 1.02 2.10
CA TYR A 80 -34.41 2.30 1.65
C TYR A 80 -33.75 2.22 0.26
N GLY A 81 -33.56 1.02 -0.29
CA GLY A 81 -32.94 0.84 -1.60
C GLY A 81 -31.44 1.16 -1.63
N CYS A 82 -30.72 0.88 -0.54
CA CYS A 82 -29.29 1.19 -0.42
C CYS A 82 -28.43 -0.07 -0.22
N TYR A 83 -27.12 0.06 -0.47
CA TYR A 83 -26.14 -0.97 -0.16
C TYR A 83 -25.64 -0.79 1.27
N ILE A 84 -25.45 -1.90 2.00
CA ILE A 84 -24.89 -1.86 3.36
C ILE A 84 -23.70 -2.81 3.44
N VAL A 85 -22.55 -2.29 3.87
CA VAL A 85 -21.35 -3.07 4.19
C VAL A 85 -21.16 -3.08 5.70
N PHE A 86 -20.98 -4.27 6.28
CA PHE A 86 -20.92 -4.44 7.72
C PHE A 86 -19.93 -5.51 8.15
N GLY A 87 -18.96 -5.13 9.00
CA GLY A 87 -17.94 -6.03 9.54
C GLY A 87 -18.36 -6.69 10.86
N TYR A 88 -18.16 -8.00 10.97
CA TYR A 88 -18.60 -8.82 12.10
C TYR A 88 -17.70 -10.03 12.35
N ALA A 89 -17.84 -10.62 13.54
CA ALA A 89 -17.21 -11.89 13.86
C ALA A 89 -18.12 -13.03 13.37
N GLU A 90 -17.71 -13.67 12.27
CA GLU A 90 -18.44 -14.74 11.63
C GLU A 90 -18.16 -16.08 12.31
N LYS A 91 -19.21 -16.90 12.43
CA LYS A 91 -19.13 -18.35 12.61
C LYS A 91 -19.60 -19.05 11.35
N ASP A 92 -18.75 -19.89 10.77
CA ASP A 92 -19.13 -20.75 9.66
C ASP A 92 -19.97 -21.94 10.17
N ALA A 93 -21.21 -22.04 9.73
CA ALA A 93 -22.16 -23.07 10.19
C ALA A 93 -21.73 -24.51 9.81
N GLY A 94 -21.00 -24.66 8.69
CA GLY A 94 -20.60 -25.98 8.19
C GLY A 94 -19.35 -26.55 8.87
N THR A 95 -18.47 -25.69 9.36
CA THR A 95 -17.14 -26.08 9.87
C THR A 95 -16.87 -25.67 11.32
N ASP A 96 -17.72 -24.84 11.93
CA ASP A 96 -17.51 -24.24 13.26
C ASP A 96 -16.25 -23.34 13.34
N ILE A 97 -15.69 -22.96 12.19
CA ILE A 97 -14.53 -22.06 12.10
C ILE A 97 -15.01 -20.61 12.22
N TYR A 98 -14.23 -19.79 12.93
CA TYR A 98 -14.51 -18.36 13.08
C TYR A 98 -13.68 -17.51 12.14
N TYR A 99 -14.27 -16.43 11.65
CA TYR A 99 -13.62 -15.47 10.76
C TYR A 99 -13.93 -14.04 11.20
N ASN A 100 -13.04 -13.11 10.89
CA ASN A 100 -13.39 -11.70 10.81
C ASN A 100 -13.88 -11.44 9.38
N ALA A 101 -15.13 -11.04 9.23
CA ALA A 101 -15.78 -10.98 7.92
C ALA A 101 -16.53 -9.67 7.73
N ALA A 102 -16.84 -9.36 6.47
CA ALA A 102 -17.69 -8.25 6.08
C ALA A 102 -18.76 -8.74 5.11
N ALA A 103 -20.02 -8.52 5.49
CA ALA A 103 -21.19 -8.77 4.65
C ALA A 103 -21.49 -7.54 3.80
N VAL A 104 -21.89 -7.75 2.54
CA VAL A 104 -22.45 -6.74 1.65
C VAL A 104 -23.88 -7.12 1.33
N ILE A 105 -24.80 -6.24 1.70
CA ILE A 105 -26.23 -6.41 1.49
C ILE A 105 -26.66 -5.43 0.39
N GLY A 106 -27.37 -5.95 -0.60
CA GLY A 106 -27.88 -5.20 -1.72
C GLY A 106 -29.19 -4.44 -1.43
N PRO A 107 -29.62 -3.56 -2.34
CA PRO A 107 -30.81 -2.72 -2.18
C PRO A 107 -32.12 -3.50 -2.21
N ASP A 108 -32.11 -4.79 -2.55
CA ASP A 108 -33.24 -5.71 -2.44
C ASP A 108 -33.23 -6.51 -1.13
N GLY A 109 -32.28 -6.24 -0.23
CA GLY A 109 -32.08 -6.94 1.03
C GLY A 109 -31.37 -8.28 0.90
N ARG A 110 -30.83 -8.64 -0.27
CA ARG A 110 -30.08 -9.90 -0.44
C ARG A 110 -28.62 -9.71 -0.06
N LEU A 111 -28.03 -10.73 0.54
CA LEU A 111 -26.58 -10.81 0.70
C LEU A 111 -25.92 -11.00 -0.67
N LEU A 112 -25.11 -10.03 -1.08
CA LEU A 112 -24.37 -10.04 -2.35
C LEU A 112 -22.97 -10.66 -2.20
N LEU A 113 -22.35 -10.45 -1.04
CA LEU A 113 -20.98 -10.86 -0.77
C LEU A 113 -20.79 -11.08 0.73
N ASN A 114 -20.04 -12.11 1.11
CA ASN A 114 -19.45 -12.23 2.43
C ASN A 114 -17.94 -12.42 2.26
N TYR A 115 -17.16 -11.42 2.65
CA TYR A 115 -15.71 -11.39 2.50
C TYR A 115 -15.04 -11.66 3.84
N ARG A 116 -14.24 -12.71 3.94
CA ARG A 116 -13.45 -13.06 5.13
C ARG A 116 -12.07 -12.40 5.05
N LYS A 117 -11.70 -11.62 6.07
CA LYS A 117 -10.43 -10.90 6.16
C LYS A 117 -9.25 -11.83 5.90
N VAL A 118 -8.33 -11.43 5.03
CA VAL A 118 -7.17 -12.25 4.70
C VAL A 118 -6.11 -12.10 5.80
N THR A 119 -5.87 -10.88 6.29
CA THR A 119 -5.01 -10.55 7.45
C THR A 119 -5.71 -10.77 8.80
N ALA A 120 -6.28 -11.96 8.99
CA ALA A 120 -7.10 -12.28 10.16
C ALA A 120 -6.37 -12.28 11.52
N GLU A 121 -7.17 -12.16 12.58
CA GLU A 121 -6.74 -12.13 13.97
C GLU A 121 -6.26 -13.50 14.44
N VAL A 122 -4.93 -13.65 14.53
CA VAL A 122 -4.24 -14.92 14.82
C VAL A 122 -4.67 -15.66 16.09
N ARG A 123 -5.37 -14.99 17.03
CA ARG A 123 -5.78 -15.58 18.32
C ARG A 123 -7.10 -16.34 18.27
N TRP A 124 -7.98 -16.01 17.33
CA TRP A 124 -9.35 -16.54 17.34
C TRP A 124 -9.97 -16.76 15.96
N ALA A 125 -9.45 -16.11 14.91
CA ALA A 125 -9.97 -16.16 13.55
C ALA A 125 -9.07 -16.98 12.63
N CYS A 126 -9.68 -17.69 11.68
CA CYS A 126 -9.01 -18.22 10.51
C CYS A 126 -8.86 -17.11 9.44
N ALA A 127 -7.82 -17.18 8.62
CA ALA A 127 -7.64 -16.29 7.49
C ALA A 127 -8.59 -16.67 6.34
N GLY A 128 -9.17 -15.66 5.70
CA GLY A 128 -9.86 -15.82 4.42
C GLY A 128 -8.90 -16.21 3.29
N SER A 129 -9.45 -16.81 2.23
CA SER A 129 -8.68 -17.13 1.02
C SER A 129 -8.42 -15.87 0.20
N PRO A 130 -7.20 -15.63 -0.31
CA PRO A 130 -6.93 -14.46 -1.16
C PRO A 130 -7.67 -14.49 -2.51
N GLY A 131 -8.01 -15.69 -3.00
CA GLY A 131 -8.79 -15.89 -4.22
C GLY A 131 -10.32 -15.85 -4.02
N GLN A 132 -10.79 -15.58 -2.80
CA GLN A 132 -12.23 -15.45 -2.58
C GLN A 132 -12.77 -14.20 -3.30
N PRO A 133 -14.05 -14.20 -3.73
CA PRO A 133 -14.69 -13.00 -4.22
C PRO A 133 -14.59 -11.89 -3.17
N ASN A 134 -14.26 -10.69 -3.60
CA ASN A 134 -14.30 -9.51 -2.75
C ASN A 134 -14.91 -8.29 -3.46
N THR A 135 -15.54 -8.52 -4.62
CA THR A 135 -16.16 -7.48 -5.45
C THR A 135 -17.64 -7.77 -5.67
N PHE A 136 -18.42 -6.70 -5.83
CA PHE A 136 -19.83 -6.76 -6.22
C PHE A 136 -20.16 -5.63 -7.19
N ASP A 137 -21.17 -5.84 -8.03
CA ASP A 137 -21.58 -4.88 -9.05
C ASP A 137 -22.68 -3.95 -8.51
N THR A 138 -22.62 -2.69 -8.90
CA THR A 138 -23.64 -1.66 -8.61
C THR A 138 -23.99 -0.88 -9.88
N PRO A 139 -25.08 -0.08 -9.90
CA PRO A 139 -25.38 0.81 -11.01
C PRO A 139 -24.26 1.81 -11.35
N TRP A 140 -23.36 2.08 -10.41
CA TRP A 140 -22.29 3.06 -10.56
C TRP A 140 -20.92 2.43 -10.87
N GLY A 141 -20.86 1.12 -11.07
CA GLY A 141 -19.63 0.37 -11.29
C GLY A 141 -19.41 -0.73 -10.27
N ARG A 142 -18.25 -1.38 -10.38
CA ARG A 142 -17.87 -2.48 -9.49
C ARG A 142 -17.13 -1.95 -8.28
N ILE A 143 -17.48 -2.47 -7.13
CA ILE A 143 -16.95 -2.06 -5.82
C ILE A 143 -16.29 -3.27 -5.16
N ALA A 144 -15.21 -3.06 -4.41
CA ALA A 144 -14.60 -4.09 -3.59
C ALA A 144 -14.68 -3.80 -2.10
N VAL A 145 -14.59 -4.86 -1.29
CA VAL A 145 -14.39 -4.77 0.16
C VAL A 145 -13.03 -5.38 0.52
N VAL A 146 -12.28 -4.68 1.35
CA VAL A 146 -11.10 -5.18 2.06
C VAL A 146 -11.18 -4.68 3.50
N ILE A 147 -10.70 -5.45 4.48
CA ILE A 147 -10.96 -5.15 5.89
C ILE A 147 -9.68 -4.68 6.57
N CYS A 148 -9.70 -3.44 7.08
CA CYS A 148 -8.69 -2.90 7.99
C CYS A 148 -7.25 -3.20 7.54
N SER A 149 -6.53 -4.06 8.28
CA SER A 149 -5.13 -4.42 7.99
C SER A 149 -4.90 -5.12 6.65
N ASP A 150 -5.94 -5.54 5.92
CA ASP A 150 -5.82 -5.97 4.52
C ASP A 150 -5.23 -4.83 3.65
N THR A 151 -5.37 -3.56 4.06
CA THR A 151 -4.78 -2.40 3.37
C THR A 151 -3.32 -2.13 3.75
N TYR A 152 -2.74 -2.87 4.72
CA TYR A 152 -1.36 -2.69 5.13
C TYR A 152 -0.39 -3.01 3.99
N TYR A 153 -0.57 -4.18 3.36
CA TYR A 153 0.16 -4.57 2.16
C TYR A 153 -0.57 -4.12 0.89
N GLY A 154 0.15 -3.76 -0.17
CA GLY A 154 -0.47 -3.28 -1.41
C GLY A 154 -1.23 -4.35 -2.21
N SER A 155 -0.87 -5.62 -2.05
CA SER A 155 -1.33 -6.70 -2.93
C SER A 155 -2.84 -6.96 -2.90
N LEU A 156 -3.51 -6.83 -1.74
CA LEU A 156 -4.96 -7.07 -1.63
C LEU A 156 -5.77 -5.96 -2.32
N ALA A 157 -5.36 -4.70 -2.18
CA ALA A 157 -5.93 -3.58 -2.92
C ALA A 157 -5.68 -3.74 -4.44
N ARG A 158 -4.48 -4.18 -4.82
CA ARG A 158 -4.13 -4.47 -6.23
C ARG A 158 -5.02 -5.57 -6.82
N MET A 159 -5.20 -6.70 -6.13
CA MET A 159 -6.08 -7.78 -6.60
C MET A 159 -7.53 -7.30 -6.77
N SER A 160 -8.02 -6.46 -5.85
CA SER A 160 -9.34 -5.84 -5.96
C SER A 160 -9.48 -4.98 -7.22
N ALA A 161 -8.47 -4.17 -7.53
CA ALA A 161 -8.43 -3.40 -8.77
C ALA A 161 -8.35 -4.31 -10.01
N LEU A 162 -7.54 -5.37 -9.99
CA LEU A 162 -7.45 -6.32 -11.12
C LEU A 162 -8.77 -7.03 -11.41
N ARG A 163 -9.63 -7.23 -10.39
CA ARG A 163 -11.01 -7.75 -10.54
C ARG A 163 -12.00 -6.72 -11.08
N GLY A 164 -11.52 -5.51 -11.36
CA GLY A 164 -12.29 -4.43 -11.97
C GLY A 164 -13.03 -3.56 -10.97
N ALA A 165 -12.57 -3.43 -9.72
CA ALA A 165 -13.16 -2.47 -8.79
C ALA A 165 -12.72 -1.02 -9.08
N ASP A 166 -13.65 -0.07 -8.95
CA ASP A 166 -13.42 1.39 -9.10
C ASP A 166 -13.54 2.15 -7.77
N LEU A 167 -14.06 1.48 -6.74
CA LEU A 167 -14.15 1.95 -5.36
C LEU A 167 -13.79 0.80 -4.41
N LEU A 168 -12.93 1.08 -3.43
CA LEU A 168 -12.62 0.20 -2.31
C LEU A 168 -13.35 0.68 -1.05
N LEU A 169 -14.11 -0.20 -0.41
CA LEU A 169 -14.75 0.05 0.88
C LEU A 169 -13.96 -0.67 1.97
N VAL A 170 -13.60 0.07 3.02
CA VAL A 170 -12.73 -0.42 4.10
C VAL A 170 -13.41 -0.27 5.46
N PRO A 171 -14.16 -1.29 5.92
CA PRO A 171 -14.50 -1.42 7.33
C PRO A 171 -13.20 -1.53 8.13
N ALA A 172 -12.99 -0.63 9.09
CA ALA A 172 -11.75 -0.54 9.83
C ALA A 172 -11.99 -0.48 11.33
N ASN A 173 -11.08 -1.08 12.09
CA ASN A 173 -11.00 -1.01 13.53
C ASN A 173 -9.53 -0.74 13.89
N TRP A 174 -9.06 0.45 13.51
CA TRP A 174 -7.65 0.81 13.51
C TRP A 174 -7.41 1.98 14.48
N PRO A 175 -6.73 1.75 15.61
CA PRO A 175 -6.50 2.80 16.60
C PRO A 175 -5.53 3.85 16.09
N ALA A 176 -5.59 5.04 16.69
CA ALA A 176 -4.51 6.01 16.53
C ALA A 176 -3.21 5.43 17.10
N GLY A 177 -2.11 5.56 16.37
CA GLY A 177 -0.84 4.92 16.76
C GLY A 177 0.34 5.39 15.91
N SER A 178 1.40 4.60 15.92
CA SER A 178 2.66 4.88 15.20
C SER A 178 2.48 4.95 13.68
N LEU A 179 1.48 4.25 13.15
CA LEU A 179 1.06 4.33 11.76
C LEU A 179 -0.34 4.89 11.69
N ASP A 180 -0.48 6.03 11.03
CA ASP A 180 -1.78 6.56 10.65
C ASP A 180 -2.29 5.79 9.42
N PRO A 181 -3.41 5.04 9.52
CA PRO A 181 -3.91 4.25 8.41
C PRO A 181 -4.35 5.12 7.21
N ARG A 182 -4.61 6.42 7.43
CA ARG A 182 -4.94 7.36 6.34
C ARG A 182 -3.85 7.45 5.29
N GLU A 183 -2.58 7.39 5.69
CA GLU A 183 -1.46 7.40 4.75
C GLU A 183 -1.51 6.17 3.83
N LEU A 184 -1.81 4.99 4.38
CA LEU A 184 -1.96 3.78 3.58
C LEU A 184 -3.20 3.84 2.70
N TRP A 185 -4.34 4.27 3.22
CA TRP A 185 -5.57 4.37 2.43
C TRP A 185 -5.43 5.34 1.26
N GLN A 186 -4.76 6.47 1.47
CA GLN A 186 -4.40 7.40 0.40
C GLN A 186 -3.50 6.73 -0.66
N VAL A 187 -2.49 5.97 -0.22
CA VAL A 187 -1.62 5.21 -1.11
C VAL A 187 -2.41 4.15 -1.89
N ARG A 188 -3.28 3.37 -1.25
CA ARG A 188 -4.07 2.31 -1.91
C ARG A 188 -5.01 2.87 -2.96
N ALA A 189 -5.61 4.04 -2.71
CA ALA A 189 -6.43 4.75 -3.70
C ALA A 189 -5.59 5.17 -4.92
N ARG A 190 -4.48 5.88 -4.67
CA ARG A 190 -3.61 6.44 -5.72
C ARG A 190 -2.90 5.39 -6.57
N GLU A 191 -2.34 4.35 -5.94
CA GLU A 191 -1.52 3.36 -6.63
C GLU A 191 -2.35 2.47 -7.58
N ASN A 192 -3.63 2.31 -7.26
CA ASN A 192 -4.59 1.54 -8.05
C ASN A 192 -5.47 2.41 -8.93
N GLY A 193 -5.50 3.73 -8.71
CA GLY A 193 -6.31 4.67 -9.49
C GLY A 193 -7.80 4.51 -9.23
N VAL A 194 -8.20 4.25 -7.98
CA VAL A 194 -9.58 3.97 -7.56
C VAL A 194 -9.96 4.87 -6.39
N TYR A 195 -11.25 5.10 -6.19
CA TYR A 195 -11.71 5.71 -4.95
C TYR A 195 -11.49 4.74 -3.78
N LEU A 196 -11.32 5.28 -2.57
CA LEU A 196 -11.31 4.48 -1.35
C LEU A 196 -12.13 5.19 -0.28
N ALA A 197 -13.05 4.48 0.37
CA ALA A 197 -13.84 4.96 1.50
C ALA A 197 -13.63 4.03 2.71
N ALA A 198 -12.97 4.55 3.74
CA ALA A 198 -12.67 3.82 4.97
C ALA A 198 -13.55 4.30 6.12
N CYS A 199 -14.30 3.38 6.71
CA CYS A 199 -15.10 3.64 7.91
C CYS A 199 -14.41 3.02 9.11
N ASN A 200 -13.77 3.85 9.92
CA ASN A 200 -13.21 3.44 11.20
C ASN A 200 -14.28 3.61 12.30
N ARG A 201 -13.95 3.19 13.53
CA ARG A 201 -14.83 3.34 14.71
C ARG A 201 -14.32 4.42 15.66
N GLY A 202 -15.21 4.85 16.56
CA GLY A 202 -14.87 5.64 17.74
C GLY A 202 -14.74 4.77 19.00
N GLY A 203 -14.51 5.44 20.12
CA GLY A 203 -14.61 4.86 21.45
C GLY A 203 -13.43 4.01 21.90
N HIS A 204 -13.56 3.46 23.10
CA HIS A 204 -12.52 2.69 23.77
C HIS A 204 -12.92 1.21 23.87
N ASP A 205 -12.05 0.32 23.40
CA ASP A 205 -12.19 -1.13 23.54
C ASP A 205 -11.53 -1.60 24.86
N ARG A 206 -11.21 -2.89 25.05
CA ARG A 206 -10.52 -3.34 26.28
C ARG A 206 -9.08 -2.84 26.40
N THR A 207 -8.32 -2.88 25.31
CA THR A 207 -6.87 -2.59 25.30
C THR A 207 -6.47 -1.60 24.22
N MET A 208 -7.44 -1.00 23.54
CA MET A 208 -7.25 -0.22 22.33
C MET A 208 -8.19 0.99 22.36
N SER A 209 -7.63 2.19 22.17
CA SER A 209 -8.43 3.41 22.02
C SER A 209 -8.56 3.78 20.55
N CYS A 210 -9.79 4.00 20.11
CA CYS A 210 -10.15 4.53 18.81
C CYS A 210 -10.83 5.90 18.93
N GLU A 211 -10.70 6.59 20.06
CA GLU A 211 -11.34 7.89 20.29
C GLU A 211 -10.89 8.96 19.28
N ASP A 212 -9.62 8.88 18.87
CA ASP A 212 -9.01 9.76 17.87
C ASP A 212 -8.87 9.09 16.49
N ALA A 213 -9.56 7.97 16.26
CA ALA A 213 -9.46 7.25 15.00
C ALA A 213 -10.27 7.94 13.89
N TRP A 214 -9.73 7.95 12.68
CA TRP A 214 -10.31 8.70 11.56
C TRP A 214 -11.02 7.78 10.56
N SER A 215 -12.17 8.23 10.08
CA SER A 215 -12.78 7.73 8.84
C SER A 215 -12.45 8.70 7.71
N SER A 216 -12.27 8.20 6.48
CA SER A 216 -11.79 9.02 5.37
C SER A 216 -12.21 8.51 4.00
N VAL A 217 -12.22 9.41 3.02
CA VAL A 217 -12.50 9.11 1.61
C VAL A 217 -11.44 9.78 0.73
N TYR A 218 -10.86 9.01 -0.18
CA TYR A 218 -9.82 9.45 -1.10
C TYR A 218 -10.25 9.29 -2.57
N SER A 219 -9.84 10.24 -3.41
CA SER A 219 -10.01 10.17 -4.87
C SER A 219 -9.03 9.18 -5.52
N PRO A 220 -9.21 8.82 -6.81
CA PRO A 220 -8.26 8.03 -7.59
C PRO A 220 -6.84 8.60 -7.68
N ASP A 221 -6.66 9.89 -7.39
CA ASP A 221 -5.34 10.53 -7.33
C ASP A 221 -4.73 10.52 -5.93
N GLY A 222 -5.45 10.01 -4.93
CA GLY A 222 -5.09 10.10 -3.52
C GLY A 222 -5.42 11.46 -2.88
N GLU A 223 -6.26 12.28 -3.51
CA GLU A 223 -6.71 13.52 -2.86
C GLU A 223 -7.69 13.19 -1.74
N GLU A 224 -7.52 13.81 -0.57
CA GLU A 224 -8.45 13.66 0.54
C GLU A 224 -9.74 14.42 0.24
N LEU A 225 -10.83 13.69 0.03
CA LEU A 225 -12.17 14.25 -0.18
C LEU A 225 -12.90 14.46 1.14
N PHE A 226 -12.57 13.63 2.13
CA PHE A 226 -13.12 13.69 3.46
C PHE A 226 -12.17 13.00 4.45
N ALA A 227 -11.99 13.60 5.62
CA ALA A 227 -11.45 12.91 6.79
C ALA A 227 -12.03 13.52 8.06
N ALA A 228 -12.54 12.69 8.97
CA ALA A 228 -12.98 13.12 10.29
C ALA A 228 -12.84 12.00 11.32
N SER A 229 -12.63 12.40 12.57
CA SER A 229 -12.72 11.53 13.74
C SER A 229 -13.90 11.94 14.62
N SER A 230 -14.34 11.02 15.49
CA SER A 230 -15.25 11.37 16.58
C SER A 230 -15.11 10.40 17.74
N CYS A 231 -15.10 10.92 18.97
CA CYS A 231 -15.17 10.08 20.16
C CYS A 231 -16.58 9.48 20.40
N ASN A 232 -17.62 9.98 19.71
CA ASN A 232 -18.99 9.48 19.80
C ASN A 232 -19.45 8.90 18.46
N SER A 233 -20.49 8.06 18.50
CA SER A 233 -21.15 7.57 17.29
C SER A 233 -21.65 8.70 16.40
N ARG A 234 -21.31 8.63 15.11
CA ARG A 234 -21.73 9.61 14.10
C ARG A 234 -21.82 9.00 12.71
N VAL A 235 -22.78 9.48 11.92
CA VAL A 235 -22.82 9.24 10.48
C VAL A 235 -22.13 10.39 9.75
N PHE A 236 -21.13 10.05 8.93
CA PHE A 236 -20.53 11.00 7.99
C PHE A 236 -21.06 10.72 6.59
N SER A 237 -21.43 11.76 5.85
CA SER A 237 -21.91 11.62 4.47
C SER A 237 -20.96 12.31 3.50
N VAL A 238 -20.54 11.61 2.47
CA VAL A 238 -19.61 12.09 1.45
C VAL A 238 -20.23 11.82 0.09
N GLN A 239 -20.25 12.84 -0.78
CA GLN A 239 -20.78 12.70 -2.14
C GLN A 239 -19.65 12.61 -3.15
N ILE A 240 -19.70 11.57 -3.99
CA ILE A 240 -18.77 11.38 -5.10
C ILE A 240 -19.49 11.76 -6.40
N PRO A 241 -18.90 12.63 -7.25
CA PRO A 241 -19.48 12.95 -8.55
C PRO A 241 -19.43 11.73 -9.49
N LEU A 242 -20.49 11.54 -10.26
CA LEU A 242 -20.56 10.51 -11.29
C LEU A 242 -20.24 11.09 -12.67
N GLU A 243 -19.59 10.29 -13.51
CA GLU A 243 -19.35 10.56 -14.92
C GLU A 243 -20.08 9.51 -15.78
N ASN A 244 -21.03 9.94 -16.60
CA ASN A 244 -21.90 9.05 -17.37
C ASN A 244 -22.60 7.96 -16.52
N GLY A 245 -23.05 8.33 -15.32
CA GLY A 245 -23.69 7.43 -14.36
C GLY A 245 -22.74 6.52 -13.57
N MET A 246 -21.43 6.57 -13.83
CA MET A 246 -20.43 5.69 -13.22
C MET A 246 -19.50 6.47 -12.27
N ILE A 247 -18.97 5.79 -11.25
CA ILE A 247 -17.86 6.32 -10.43
C ILE A 247 -16.63 6.44 -11.34
N PRO A 248 -16.06 7.65 -11.52
CA PRO A 248 -14.89 7.81 -12.37
C PRO A 248 -13.68 7.11 -11.76
N SER A 249 -12.73 6.69 -12.60
CA SER A 249 -11.60 5.90 -12.15
C SER A 249 -10.41 6.07 -13.08
N LYS A 250 -9.20 5.98 -12.51
CA LYS A 250 -7.93 5.97 -13.25
C LYS A 250 -7.32 4.58 -13.31
N ARG A 251 -8.07 3.55 -12.89
CA ARG A 251 -7.62 2.16 -12.81
C ARG A 251 -7.00 1.68 -14.10
N ALA A 252 -7.71 1.77 -15.22
CA ALA A 252 -7.21 1.27 -16.51
C ALA A 252 -5.83 1.87 -16.86
N ARG A 253 -5.67 3.18 -16.65
CA ARG A 253 -4.38 3.86 -16.83
C ARG A 253 -3.30 3.35 -15.86
N ARG A 254 -3.64 3.17 -14.58
CA ARG A 254 -2.70 2.65 -13.56
C ARG A 254 -2.33 1.19 -13.78
N LEU A 255 -3.22 0.38 -14.33
CA LEU A 255 -2.95 -1.04 -14.60
C LEU A 255 -2.21 -1.26 -15.91
N ALA A 256 -2.29 -0.31 -16.85
CA ALA A 256 -1.61 -0.40 -18.16
C ALA A 256 -0.07 -0.43 -18.07
N SER A 257 0.52 0.12 -17.00
CA SER A 257 1.98 0.08 -16.77
C SER A 257 2.47 -1.23 -16.15
N ARG A 258 1.58 -2.18 -15.84
CA ARG A 258 1.96 -3.45 -15.23
C ARG A 258 2.80 -4.29 -16.18
N THR A 259 3.76 -5.00 -15.61
CA THR A 259 4.64 -5.93 -16.31
C THR A 259 4.63 -7.31 -15.63
N PRO A 260 3.53 -8.09 -15.74
CA PRO A 260 3.35 -9.33 -14.98
C PRO A 260 4.49 -10.35 -15.09
N ALA A 261 5.20 -10.40 -16.22
CA ALA A 261 6.37 -11.25 -16.42
C ALA A 261 7.47 -11.02 -15.37
N ARG A 262 7.68 -9.78 -14.92
CA ARG A 262 8.67 -9.41 -13.90
C ARG A 262 8.25 -9.77 -12.49
N TYR A 263 6.96 -10.03 -12.30
CA TYR A 263 6.39 -10.30 -10.99
C TYR A 263 6.41 -11.80 -10.68
N ALA A 264 6.76 -12.65 -11.65
CA ALA A 264 6.76 -14.11 -11.50
C ALA A 264 7.43 -14.58 -10.19
N PRO A 265 8.59 -14.05 -9.75
CA PRO A 265 9.21 -14.45 -8.48
C PRO A 265 8.36 -14.22 -7.22
N ILE A 266 7.21 -13.55 -7.30
CA ILE A 266 6.25 -13.46 -6.21
C ILE A 266 5.72 -14.84 -5.75
N TYR A 267 5.75 -15.88 -6.59
CA TYR A 267 5.34 -17.23 -6.19
C TYR A 267 6.39 -17.96 -5.33
N LEU A 268 7.62 -17.43 -5.23
CA LEU A 268 8.68 -18.08 -4.45
C LEU A 268 8.24 -18.18 -2.99
N ASP A 269 8.25 -19.41 -2.46
CA ASP A 269 7.93 -19.67 -1.06
C ASP A 269 9.18 -19.47 -0.21
N MET A 270 9.25 -18.32 0.45
CA MET A 270 10.42 -17.88 1.21
C MET A 270 10.29 -18.15 2.71
N ARG A 271 9.26 -18.90 3.15
CA ARG A 271 8.98 -19.12 4.58
C ARG A 271 10.10 -19.81 5.35
N TYR A 272 10.96 -20.56 4.65
CA TYR A 272 12.08 -21.30 5.25
C TYR A 272 13.46 -20.70 4.95
N ALA A 273 13.51 -19.56 4.24
CA ALA A 273 14.75 -18.87 3.92
C ALA A 273 15.19 -18.00 5.12
N THR A 274 15.74 -18.63 6.16
CA THR A 274 16.18 -17.93 7.39
C THR A 274 17.52 -17.22 7.22
N ASP A 275 18.32 -17.59 6.22
CA ASP A 275 19.56 -16.92 5.83
C ASP A 275 19.48 -16.57 4.34
N MET A 276 19.02 -15.35 4.06
CA MET A 276 18.91 -14.84 2.70
C MET A 276 20.27 -14.71 2.01
N THR A 277 21.35 -14.48 2.77
CA THR A 277 22.70 -14.31 2.21
C THR A 277 23.15 -15.59 1.52
N SER A 278 23.14 -16.71 2.25
CA SER A 278 23.50 -18.01 1.68
C SER A 278 22.47 -18.47 0.63
N TYR A 279 21.18 -18.29 0.91
CA TYR A 279 20.11 -18.81 0.04
C TYR A 279 20.09 -18.15 -1.35
N CYS A 280 20.27 -16.83 -1.42
CA CYS A 280 20.27 -16.08 -2.68
C CYS A 280 21.68 -15.82 -3.24
N ASN A 281 22.72 -16.42 -2.63
CA ASN A 281 24.13 -16.19 -2.94
C ASN A 281 24.45 -14.68 -3.01
N LEU A 282 24.14 -13.98 -1.93
CA LEU A 282 24.31 -12.52 -1.82
C LEU A 282 25.72 -12.17 -1.35
N PRO A 283 26.21 -10.95 -1.64
CA PRO A 283 27.45 -10.42 -1.06
C PRO A 283 27.40 -10.43 0.48
N GLU A 284 28.54 -10.52 1.14
CA GLU A 284 28.62 -10.46 2.61
C GLU A 284 27.98 -9.16 3.14
N PRO A 285 27.01 -9.22 4.06
CA PRO A 285 26.30 -8.03 4.50
C PRO A 285 27.18 -7.16 5.41
N GLY A 286 26.93 -5.85 5.38
CA GLY A 286 27.57 -4.88 6.26
C GLY A 286 26.83 -3.55 6.26
N PRO A 287 27.26 -2.55 7.04
CA PRO A 287 26.67 -1.21 6.98
C PRO A 287 26.89 -0.60 5.59
N LEU A 288 25.80 -0.09 5.01
CA LEU A 288 25.78 0.58 3.72
C LEU A 288 25.27 2.03 3.89
N THR A 289 26.13 3.00 3.64
CA THR A 289 25.77 4.42 3.64
C THR A 289 25.23 4.81 2.26
N VAL A 290 23.97 5.21 2.20
CA VAL A 290 23.29 5.66 0.98
C VAL A 290 23.05 7.16 1.07
N THR A 291 23.46 7.89 0.04
CA THR A 291 23.20 9.32 -0.08
C THR A 291 22.43 9.58 -1.37
N CYS A 292 21.26 10.21 -1.26
CA CYS A 292 20.54 10.78 -2.39
C CYS A 292 20.86 12.27 -2.48
N LEU A 293 21.37 12.72 -3.63
CA LEU A 293 21.76 14.12 -3.86
C LEU A 293 20.82 14.77 -4.88
N PRO A 294 19.76 15.45 -4.43
CA PRO A 294 18.89 16.22 -5.32
C PRO A 294 19.68 17.43 -5.85
N ALA A 295 19.73 17.59 -7.17
CA ALA A 295 20.35 18.75 -7.81
C ALA A 295 19.83 18.91 -9.24
N ASP A 296 20.05 20.08 -9.82
CA ASP A 296 19.77 20.31 -11.24
C ASP A 296 20.62 19.34 -12.10
N PRO A 297 20.01 18.48 -12.94
CA PRO A 297 20.75 17.57 -13.80
C PRO A 297 21.72 18.30 -14.75
N HIS A 298 21.40 19.53 -15.17
CA HIS A 298 22.32 20.34 -15.98
C HIS A 298 23.61 20.64 -15.19
N ASP A 299 23.49 21.04 -13.93
CA ASP A 299 24.66 21.36 -13.09
C ASP A 299 25.51 20.12 -12.76
N LEU A 300 24.85 18.98 -12.54
CA LEU A 300 25.52 17.70 -12.29
C LEU A 300 26.29 17.18 -13.51
N PHE A 301 25.61 17.05 -14.65
CA PHE A 301 26.14 16.31 -15.80
C PHE A 301 26.81 17.19 -16.86
N ILE A 302 26.47 18.48 -16.93
CA ILE A 302 27.00 19.39 -17.95
C ILE A 302 28.07 20.31 -17.36
N GLN A 303 27.83 20.89 -16.18
CA GLN A 303 28.81 21.77 -15.53
C GLN A 303 29.82 21.03 -14.65
N GLY A 304 29.60 19.74 -14.34
CA GLY A 304 30.55 18.90 -13.61
C GLY A 304 30.77 19.34 -12.15
N ARG A 305 29.77 19.97 -11.53
CA ARG A 305 29.90 20.57 -10.18
C ARG A 305 29.78 19.57 -9.03
N LEU A 306 29.74 18.27 -9.33
CA LEU A 306 29.52 17.23 -8.33
C LEU A 306 30.60 17.23 -7.23
N ASP A 307 31.86 17.45 -7.58
CA ASP A 307 32.94 17.46 -6.58
C ASP A 307 32.76 18.59 -5.57
N MET A 308 32.36 19.78 -6.02
CA MET A 308 32.00 20.88 -5.12
C MET A 308 30.80 20.50 -4.25
N LEU A 309 29.76 19.92 -4.85
CA LEU A 309 28.56 19.50 -4.11
C LEU A 309 28.82 18.39 -3.10
N LEU A 310 29.84 17.55 -3.29
CA LEU A 310 30.25 16.52 -2.34
C LEU A 310 31.21 17.07 -1.27
N ASP A 311 32.16 17.93 -1.66
CA ASP A 311 33.13 18.55 -0.75
C ASP A 311 32.46 19.54 0.23
N GLU A 312 31.40 20.24 -0.21
CA GLU A 312 30.56 21.11 0.63
C GLU A 312 29.84 20.35 1.76
N GLN A 313 29.76 19.02 1.71
CA GLN A 313 28.94 18.21 2.62
C GLN A 313 29.70 17.66 3.83
N ALA A 314 31.01 17.93 3.95
CA ALA A 314 31.85 17.71 5.15
C ALA A 314 31.57 16.41 5.96
N GLY A 315 31.25 15.31 5.29
CA GLY A 315 30.75 14.06 5.89
C GLY A 315 31.45 12.80 5.37
N GLN A 316 31.17 11.67 6.01
CA GLN A 316 31.66 10.34 5.61
C GLN A 316 31.22 10.03 4.16
N ARG A 317 32.16 9.56 3.33
CA ARG A 317 31.86 9.21 1.94
C ARG A 317 30.82 8.08 1.89
N PRO A 318 29.74 8.20 1.10
CA PRO A 318 28.74 7.15 0.99
C PRO A 318 29.30 5.93 0.26
N ASP A 319 28.74 4.76 0.53
CA ASP A 319 28.99 3.56 -0.28
C ASP A 319 28.21 3.63 -1.61
N LEU A 320 27.02 4.26 -1.60
CA LEU A 320 26.14 4.45 -2.75
C LEU A 320 25.62 5.89 -2.85
N LEU A 321 25.83 6.52 -4.00
CA LEU A 321 25.30 7.82 -4.37
C LEU A 321 24.15 7.66 -5.37
N VAL A 322 22.99 8.23 -5.06
CA VAL A 322 21.81 8.26 -5.95
C VAL A 322 21.59 9.68 -6.44
N LEU A 323 21.60 9.85 -7.76
CA LEU A 323 21.42 11.11 -8.45
C LEU A 323 20.04 11.17 -9.13
N PRO A 324 19.49 12.37 -9.40
CA PRO A 324 18.25 12.51 -10.16
C PRO A 324 18.41 12.02 -11.60
N ALA A 325 17.29 11.89 -12.30
CA ALA A 325 17.33 11.56 -13.72
C ALA A 325 18.01 12.70 -14.52
N GLY A 326 18.95 12.34 -15.39
CA GLY A 326 19.66 13.24 -16.30
C GLY A 326 18.75 13.95 -17.31
N GLU A 327 19.28 15.01 -17.92
CA GLU A 327 18.62 15.77 -18.99
C GLU A 327 19.16 15.45 -20.40
N THR A 328 20.19 14.62 -20.52
CA THR A 328 20.99 14.54 -21.74
C THR A 328 20.32 13.71 -22.84
N ALA A 329 20.47 14.14 -24.10
CA ALA A 329 20.20 13.33 -25.28
C ALA A 329 21.36 12.35 -25.59
N ASP A 330 22.52 12.54 -24.95
CA ASP A 330 23.74 11.77 -25.15
C ASP A 330 23.95 10.77 -24.02
N ARG A 331 23.43 9.56 -24.25
CA ARG A 331 23.49 8.43 -23.30
C ARG A 331 24.92 7.99 -23.03
N GLU A 332 25.77 7.97 -24.04
CA GLU A 332 27.16 7.49 -23.93
C GLU A 332 27.98 8.45 -23.08
N ARG A 333 27.80 9.76 -23.27
CA ARG A 333 28.47 10.77 -22.44
C ARG A 333 28.07 10.64 -20.97
N THR A 334 26.77 10.55 -20.66
CA THR A 334 26.33 10.42 -19.26
C THR A 334 26.80 9.11 -18.63
N ALA A 335 26.75 8.00 -19.37
CA ALA A 335 27.31 6.72 -18.95
C ALA A 335 28.81 6.83 -18.60
N GLY A 336 29.60 7.47 -19.47
CA GLY A 336 31.02 7.70 -19.25
C GLY A 336 31.31 8.60 -18.05
N LEU A 337 30.51 9.66 -17.85
CA LEU A 337 30.61 10.54 -16.68
C LEU A 337 30.32 9.78 -15.39
N VAL A 338 29.24 9.00 -15.34
CA VAL A 338 28.84 8.22 -14.15
C VAL A 338 29.90 7.16 -13.81
N SER A 339 30.42 6.44 -14.81
CA SER A 339 31.51 5.46 -14.63
C SER A 339 32.82 6.11 -14.16
N GLY A 340 33.20 7.25 -14.75
CA GLY A 340 34.37 8.02 -14.36
C GLY A 340 34.26 8.59 -12.93
N MET A 341 33.07 9.05 -12.55
CA MET A 341 32.77 9.51 -11.19
C MET A 341 32.87 8.36 -10.18
N ALA A 342 32.24 7.23 -10.46
CA ALA A 342 32.21 6.09 -9.55
C ALA A 342 33.63 5.56 -9.25
N SER A 343 34.45 5.40 -10.29
CA SER A 343 35.85 4.97 -10.16
C SER A 343 36.74 6.00 -9.44
N ARG A 344 36.58 7.29 -9.75
CA ARG A 344 37.38 8.37 -9.12
C ARG A 344 37.04 8.57 -7.64
N LEU A 345 35.75 8.51 -7.29
CA LEU A 345 35.28 8.69 -5.92
C LEU A 345 35.38 7.40 -5.10
N ARG A 346 35.47 6.24 -5.76
CA ARG A 346 35.37 4.88 -5.19
C ARG A 346 34.03 4.66 -4.49
N VAL A 347 32.96 5.03 -5.18
CA VAL A 347 31.57 5.00 -4.68
C VAL A 347 30.68 4.45 -5.80
N ALA A 348 29.67 3.63 -5.49
CA ALA A 348 28.69 3.24 -6.48
C ALA A 348 27.77 4.43 -6.81
N VAL A 349 27.44 4.65 -8.08
CA VAL A 349 26.62 5.80 -8.51
C VAL A 349 25.45 5.33 -9.36
N CYS A 350 24.23 5.66 -8.92
CA CYS A 350 22.99 5.38 -9.63
C CYS A 350 22.35 6.66 -10.18
N THR A 351 21.82 6.58 -11.40
CA THR A 351 21.03 7.66 -12.04
C THR A 351 20.07 7.06 -13.08
N ALA A 352 19.30 7.90 -13.77
CA ALA A 352 18.48 7.52 -14.91
C ALA A 352 18.72 8.47 -16.07
N ILE A 353 18.65 7.99 -17.32
CA ILE A 353 18.67 8.84 -18.51
C ILE A 353 17.33 8.67 -19.24
N PRO A 354 16.63 9.77 -19.54
CA PRO A 354 15.41 9.75 -20.33
C PRO A 354 15.66 9.21 -21.75
N GLY A 355 14.66 8.57 -22.33
CA GLY A 355 14.74 7.93 -23.63
C GLY A 355 13.43 7.99 -24.41
N PRO A 356 13.45 7.62 -25.71
CA PRO A 356 12.26 7.64 -26.56
C PRO A 356 11.13 6.72 -26.06
N GLU A 357 11.49 5.60 -25.42
CA GLU A 357 10.57 4.55 -24.95
C GLU A 357 10.45 4.50 -23.42
N GLY A 358 10.99 5.50 -22.70
CA GLY A 358 11.08 5.50 -21.24
C GLY A 358 12.49 5.79 -20.73
N PHE A 359 12.73 5.61 -19.44
CA PHE A 359 14.02 5.82 -18.80
C PHE A 359 14.95 4.61 -18.99
N SER A 360 16.25 4.88 -19.02
CA SER A 360 17.29 3.87 -18.84
C SER A 360 17.97 4.15 -17.52
N MET A 361 17.82 3.25 -16.57
CA MET A 361 18.49 3.32 -15.28
C MET A 361 19.95 2.91 -15.44
N LEU A 362 20.86 3.62 -14.78
CA LEU A 362 22.29 3.31 -14.78
C LEU A 362 22.76 3.12 -13.35
N CYS A 363 23.68 2.18 -13.18
CA CYS A 363 24.47 2.03 -11.97
C CYS A 363 25.91 1.77 -12.37
N ALA A 364 26.82 2.64 -11.95
CA ALA A 364 28.25 2.36 -12.01
C ALA A 364 28.72 1.89 -10.64
N GLU A 365 29.39 0.75 -10.59
CA GLU A 365 30.07 0.28 -9.38
C GLU A 365 31.29 1.16 -9.06
N ALA A 366 31.81 1.07 -7.83
CA ALA A 366 33.03 1.78 -7.41
C ALA A 366 34.28 1.44 -8.27
N SER A 367 34.26 0.32 -9.01
CA SER A 367 35.28 -0.05 -10.00
C SER A 367 35.19 0.75 -11.30
N GLY A 368 34.07 1.42 -11.55
CA GLY A 368 33.68 2.02 -12.82
C GLY A 368 32.89 1.08 -13.75
N GLN A 369 32.70 -0.20 -13.38
CA GLN A 369 31.86 -1.12 -14.14
C GLN A 369 30.43 -0.57 -14.22
N LEU A 370 29.91 -0.44 -15.44
CA LEU A 370 28.60 0.17 -15.70
C LEU A 370 27.56 -0.89 -16.03
N HIS A 371 26.42 -0.78 -15.36
CA HIS A 371 25.19 -1.53 -15.62
C HIS A 371 24.14 -0.57 -16.19
N VAL A 372 23.46 -1.00 -17.25
CA VAL A 372 22.39 -0.23 -17.88
C VAL A 372 21.13 -1.09 -17.95
N VAL A 373 20.07 -0.61 -17.32
CA VAL A 373 18.78 -1.30 -17.25
C VAL A 373 17.76 -0.44 -17.99
N ARG A 374 17.20 -0.99 -19.07
CA ARG A 374 16.12 -0.31 -19.80
C ARG A 374 14.80 -0.49 -19.07
N GLU A 375 14.02 0.59 -18.92
CA GLU A 375 12.65 0.50 -18.44
C GLU A 375 11.84 -0.47 -19.34
N GLY A 376 10.96 -1.25 -18.73
CA GLY A 376 10.17 -2.25 -19.44
C GLY A 376 10.93 -3.53 -19.86
N CYS A 377 12.20 -3.70 -19.47
CA CYS A 377 12.91 -4.98 -19.62
C CYS A 377 12.08 -6.12 -18.99
N PRO A 378 11.88 -7.26 -19.68
CA PRO A 378 11.04 -8.36 -19.17
C PRO A 378 11.65 -9.05 -17.95
N GLU A 379 12.96 -8.93 -17.75
CA GLU A 379 13.68 -9.44 -16.60
C GLU A 379 14.03 -8.31 -15.65
N SER A 380 13.84 -8.58 -14.35
CA SER A 380 14.30 -7.69 -13.29
C SER A 380 15.83 -7.78 -13.20
N VAL A 381 16.51 -6.66 -13.40
CA VAL A 381 17.97 -6.60 -13.27
C VAL A 381 18.33 -6.17 -11.84
N MET A 382 19.04 -7.04 -11.14
CA MET A 382 19.63 -6.76 -9.84
C MET A 382 21.15 -6.72 -9.96
N ILE A 383 21.77 -5.89 -9.13
CA ILE A 383 23.20 -5.61 -9.16
C ILE A 383 23.75 -5.88 -7.77
N ASP A 384 24.73 -6.78 -7.70
CA ASP A 384 25.46 -7.07 -6.48
C ASP A 384 26.60 -6.07 -6.32
N LEU A 385 26.45 -5.15 -5.38
CA LEU A 385 27.52 -4.28 -4.90
C LEU A 385 28.31 -5.03 -3.82
N ASP A 386 29.40 -4.42 -3.33
CA ASP A 386 30.30 -5.02 -2.31
C ASP A 386 29.57 -5.64 -1.11
N LYS A 387 28.53 -4.97 -0.59
CA LYS A 387 27.80 -5.37 0.63
C LYS A 387 26.33 -5.71 0.40
N ALA A 388 25.75 -5.36 -0.74
CA ALA A 388 24.31 -5.31 -0.91
C ALA A 388 23.88 -5.64 -2.34
N ARG A 389 22.73 -6.29 -2.48
CA ARG A 389 22.04 -6.45 -3.76
C ARG A 389 21.05 -5.31 -3.94
N ILE A 390 21.19 -4.55 -5.02
CA ILE A 390 20.27 -3.46 -5.35
C ILE A 390 19.46 -3.78 -6.62
N ALA A 391 18.28 -3.18 -6.73
CA ALA A 391 17.50 -3.17 -7.96
C ALA A 391 17.26 -1.73 -8.42
N LEU A 392 17.27 -1.52 -9.73
CA LEU A 392 16.88 -0.24 -10.32
C LEU A 392 15.42 -0.32 -10.79
N ALA A 393 14.63 0.68 -10.45
CA ALA A 393 13.21 0.71 -10.81
C ALA A 393 12.77 2.11 -11.24
N GLY A 394 11.93 2.15 -12.27
CA GLY A 394 11.25 3.37 -12.69
C GLY A 394 10.14 3.75 -11.70
N ARG A 395 9.77 5.03 -11.69
CA ARG A 395 8.72 5.54 -10.79
C ARG A 395 7.38 4.82 -10.98
N GLU A 396 6.96 4.58 -12.22
CA GLU A 396 5.69 3.88 -12.50
C GLU A 396 5.77 2.39 -12.11
N GLU A 397 6.94 1.76 -12.22
CA GLU A 397 7.12 0.36 -11.80
C GLU A 397 6.91 0.20 -10.29
N LEU A 398 7.32 1.20 -9.51
CA LEU A 398 7.13 1.24 -8.06
C LEU A 398 5.71 1.57 -7.60
N TYR A 399 4.78 1.84 -8.52
CA TYR A 399 3.35 1.84 -8.19
C TYR A 399 2.80 0.41 -8.04
N HIS A 400 3.55 -0.62 -8.43
CA HIS A 400 3.14 -2.02 -8.41
C HIS A 400 3.77 -2.77 -7.22
N PRO A 401 3.04 -2.98 -6.10
CA PRO A 401 3.52 -3.75 -4.93
C PRO A 401 4.12 -5.11 -5.30
N GLU A 402 3.50 -5.78 -6.25
CA GLU A 402 3.89 -7.11 -6.69
C GLU A 402 5.30 -7.14 -7.30
N TYR A 403 5.74 -6.04 -7.91
CA TYR A 403 7.10 -5.93 -8.42
C TYR A 403 8.13 -5.92 -7.28
N VAL A 404 7.89 -5.08 -6.28
CA VAL A 404 8.81 -4.91 -5.15
C VAL A 404 8.84 -6.19 -4.29
N THR A 405 7.70 -6.84 -4.12
CA THR A 405 7.63 -8.15 -3.44
C THR A 405 8.46 -9.19 -4.19
N ALA A 406 8.37 -9.24 -5.53
CA ALA A 406 9.16 -10.16 -6.34
C ALA A 406 10.68 -9.86 -6.25
N LEU A 407 11.09 -8.61 -6.18
CA LEU A 407 12.50 -8.23 -5.94
C LEU A 407 12.98 -8.67 -4.55
N ALA A 408 12.17 -8.39 -3.52
CA ALA A 408 12.48 -8.73 -2.14
C ALA A 408 12.70 -10.25 -1.96
N LYS A 409 11.86 -11.08 -2.59
CA LYS A 409 11.98 -12.55 -2.57
C LYS A 409 13.22 -13.08 -3.29
N GLN A 410 13.85 -12.29 -4.14
CA GLN A 410 15.11 -12.63 -4.81
C GLN A 410 16.35 -12.08 -4.07
N GLY A 411 16.17 -11.61 -2.83
CA GLY A 411 17.24 -11.10 -1.99
C GLY A 411 17.63 -9.65 -2.27
N CYS A 412 16.77 -8.86 -2.90
CA CYS A 412 17.01 -7.42 -3.05
C CYS A 412 17.02 -6.74 -1.67
N ASP A 413 18.07 -5.97 -1.39
CA ASP A 413 18.23 -5.22 -0.14
C ASP A 413 17.66 -3.79 -0.29
N LEU A 414 17.92 -3.15 -1.44
CA LEU A 414 17.55 -1.76 -1.71
C LEU A 414 17.05 -1.58 -3.15
N VAL A 415 15.94 -0.87 -3.31
CA VAL A 415 15.45 -0.42 -4.61
C VAL A 415 15.77 1.06 -4.82
N VAL A 416 16.37 1.38 -5.95
CA VAL A 416 16.81 2.73 -6.31
C VAL A 416 15.95 3.27 -7.46
N CYS A 417 15.39 4.46 -7.27
CA CYS A 417 14.59 5.16 -8.27
C CYS A 417 15.11 6.59 -8.48
N SER A 418 15.65 6.85 -9.66
CA SER A 418 16.04 8.18 -10.12
C SER A 418 14.96 8.69 -11.06
N THR A 419 14.37 9.85 -10.74
CA THR A 419 13.23 10.41 -11.47
C THR A 419 13.44 11.89 -11.75
N ARG A 420 12.65 12.46 -12.68
CA ARG A 420 12.63 13.91 -12.97
C ARG A 420 11.80 14.70 -11.99
N SER A 421 10.85 14.05 -11.33
CA SER A 421 9.95 14.70 -10.38
C SER A 421 9.41 13.69 -9.39
N CYS A 422 9.24 14.12 -8.15
CA CYS A 422 8.54 13.36 -7.13
C CYS A 422 7.81 14.32 -6.21
N ASN A 423 6.48 14.34 -6.25
CA ASN A 423 5.68 15.13 -5.30
C ASN A 423 5.45 14.36 -3.98
N ALA A 424 4.79 14.99 -3.01
CA ALA A 424 4.51 14.39 -1.71
C ALA A 424 3.71 13.08 -1.79
N LEU A 425 2.70 13.02 -2.68
CA LEU A 425 1.89 11.80 -2.86
C LEU A 425 2.69 10.67 -3.51
N ASP A 426 3.58 11.00 -4.46
CA ASP A 426 4.52 10.03 -5.03
C ASP A 426 5.45 9.49 -3.94
N ARG A 427 5.96 10.36 -3.04
CA ARG A 427 6.78 9.93 -1.91
C ARG A 427 6.03 8.96 -1.00
N SER A 428 4.76 9.20 -0.68
CA SER A 428 3.98 8.25 0.13
C SER A 428 3.82 6.89 -0.56
N VAL A 429 3.52 6.87 -1.86
CA VAL A 429 3.38 5.61 -2.63
C VAL A 429 4.71 4.85 -2.71
N LEU A 430 5.79 5.55 -3.05
CA LEU A 430 7.13 4.99 -3.21
C LEU A 430 7.73 4.55 -1.87
N GLY A 431 7.58 5.37 -0.82
CA GLY A 431 8.04 5.04 0.53
C GLY A 431 7.32 3.84 1.11
N SER A 432 6.01 3.70 0.85
CA SER A 432 5.25 2.52 1.26
C SER A 432 5.77 1.21 0.66
N ARG A 433 6.57 1.26 -0.43
CA ARG A 433 7.21 0.06 -1.01
C ARG A 433 8.18 -0.63 -0.04
N SER A 434 8.62 0.09 1.00
CA SER A 434 9.47 -0.49 2.04
C SER A 434 8.74 -1.52 2.91
N ILE A 435 7.40 -1.49 2.93
CA ILE A 435 6.56 -2.50 3.59
C ILE A 435 6.78 -3.88 2.97
N GLU A 436 7.06 -3.94 1.66
CA GLU A 436 7.41 -5.14 0.90
C GLU A 436 8.86 -5.63 1.14
N GLN A 437 9.43 -5.32 2.31
CA GLN A 437 10.68 -5.88 2.84
C GLN A 437 11.95 -5.46 2.07
N VAL A 438 12.00 -4.24 1.54
CA VAL A 438 13.21 -3.64 0.92
C VAL A 438 13.42 -2.21 1.40
N ALA A 439 14.65 -1.74 1.44
CA ALA A 439 14.88 -0.29 1.51
C ALA A 439 14.51 0.35 0.16
N VAL A 440 14.16 1.64 0.18
CA VAL A 440 13.82 2.41 -1.03
C VAL A 440 14.57 3.73 -1.01
N ALA A 441 15.35 4.02 -2.04
CA ALA A 441 16.04 5.30 -2.22
C ALA A 441 15.53 5.98 -3.48
N VAL A 442 15.03 7.21 -3.34
CA VAL A 442 14.47 7.98 -4.44
C VAL A 442 15.14 9.34 -4.54
N CYS A 443 15.55 9.71 -5.75
CA CYS A 443 16.14 11.02 -6.01
C CYS A 443 15.50 11.68 -7.25
N SER A 444 15.13 12.94 -7.07
CA SER A 444 14.67 13.87 -8.10
C SER A 444 15.40 15.21 -7.92
N PRO A 445 15.35 16.14 -8.89
CA PRO A 445 16.09 17.40 -8.80
C PRO A 445 15.78 18.21 -7.52
N ASP A 446 14.52 18.17 -7.08
CA ASP A 446 14.04 19.01 -5.97
C ASP A 446 13.78 18.22 -4.68
N ASN A 447 13.71 16.89 -4.75
CA ASN A 447 13.31 16.05 -3.63
C ASN A 447 14.11 14.75 -3.59
N ALA A 448 14.45 14.30 -2.39
CA ALA A 448 15.04 12.99 -2.19
C ALA A 448 14.60 12.38 -0.86
N PHE A 449 14.52 11.06 -0.81
CA PHE A 449 14.21 10.33 0.42
C PHE A 449 14.75 8.91 0.40
N ILE A 450 14.99 8.39 1.59
CA ILE A 450 15.41 7.01 1.82
C ILE A 450 14.47 6.42 2.88
N CYS A 451 13.80 5.32 2.55
CA CYS A 451 12.88 4.61 3.43
C CYS A 451 13.46 3.25 3.82
N LYS A 452 13.34 2.88 5.09
CA LYS A 452 13.72 1.56 5.62
C LYS A 452 12.46 0.74 5.93
N PRO A 453 12.48 -0.59 5.72
CA PRO A 453 11.36 -1.45 6.10
C PRO A 453 10.93 -1.23 7.56
N PRO A 454 9.61 -1.25 7.84
CA PRO A 454 9.11 -1.15 9.19
C PRO A 454 9.39 -2.42 10.00
N ILE A 455 9.51 -2.27 11.32
CA ILE A 455 9.52 -3.41 12.25
C ILE A 455 8.07 -3.70 12.63
N GLY A 456 7.51 -4.85 12.21
CA GLY A 456 6.12 -5.20 12.47
C GLY A 456 5.12 -4.32 11.70
N HIS A 457 3.91 -4.14 12.24
CA HIS A 457 2.84 -3.33 11.61
C HIS A 457 2.96 -1.83 11.92
N TYR A 458 4.16 -1.26 11.76
CA TYR A 458 4.45 0.14 12.02
C TYR A 458 4.62 0.91 10.69
N ARG A 459 4.70 2.25 10.80
CA ARG A 459 5.12 3.10 9.69
C ARG A 459 6.60 2.86 9.41
N TRP A 460 6.98 2.91 8.14
CA TRP A 460 8.39 2.84 7.76
C TRP A 460 9.17 4.06 8.30
N GLU A 461 10.45 3.86 8.56
CA GLU A 461 11.37 4.96 8.86
C GLU A 461 11.75 5.65 7.55
N GLU A 462 11.82 6.98 7.55
CA GLU A 462 12.28 7.73 6.40
C GLU A 462 13.15 8.93 6.79
N VAL A 463 14.18 9.17 5.98
CA VAL A 463 14.92 10.42 5.93
C VAL A 463 14.56 11.08 4.61
N TYR A 464 14.36 12.40 4.59
CA TYR A 464 13.98 13.11 3.38
C TYR A 464 14.43 14.56 3.37
N THR A 465 14.44 15.11 2.16
CA THR A 465 14.69 16.52 1.86
C THR A 465 13.77 16.96 0.73
N VAL A 466 13.30 18.20 0.81
CA VAL A 466 12.49 18.88 -0.23
C VAL A 466 13.22 20.10 -0.80
N SER A 467 14.53 20.13 -0.61
CA SER A 467 15.40 21.24 -1.00
C SER A 467 16.44 20.75 -1.98
N ALA A 468 16.55 21.43 -3.12
CA ALA A 468 17.64 21.23 -4.05
C ALA A 468 18.99 21.42 -3.33
N SER A 469 19.99 20.63 -3.74
CA SER A 469 21.36 20.66 -3.24
C SER A 469 21.55 20.29 -1.76
N HIS A 470 20.49 19.85 -1.07
CA HIS A 470 20.59 19.30 0.29
C HIS A 470 20.49 17.78 0.22
N PRO A 471 21.57 17.03 0.47
CA PRO A 471 21.52 15.58 0.39
C PRO A 471 20.67 14.97 1.51
N CYS A 472 20.13 13.80 1.21
CA CYS A 472 19.50 12.92 2.16
C CYS A 472 20.38 11.68 2.33
N THR A 473 20.92 11.46 3.52
CA THR A 473 21.81 10.32 3.81
C THR A 473 21.19 9.41 4.88
N ALA A 474 21.30 8.11 4.68
CA ALA A 474 20.92 7.10 5.66
C ALA A 474 21.92 5.94 5.67
N GLU A 475 22.19 5.42 6.86
CA GLU A 475 22.90 4.15 7.04
C GLU A 475 21.89 2.99 7.06
N LEU A 476 22.15 1.97 6.25
CA LEU A 476 21.36 0.75 6.15
C LEU A 476 22.15 -0.43 6.72
N ASP A 477 21.56 -1.15 7.67
CA ASP A 477 22.09 -2.44 8.13
C ASP A 477 21.59 -3.55 7.21
N ILE A 478 22.43 -3.98 6.27
CA ILE A 478 22.07 -5.01 5.29
C ILE A 478 21.78 -6.37 5.96
N SER A 479 22.45 -6.67 7.08
CA SER A 479 22.18 -7.91 7.82
C SER A 479 20.76 -7.93 8.34
N LEU A 480 20.28 -6.79 8.86
CA LEU A 480 18.90 -6.63 9.31
C LEU A 480 17.90 -6.62 8.13
N LEU A 481 18.21 -5.96 7.01
CA LEU A 481 17.34 -5.91 5.82
C LEU A 481 17.12 -7.28 5.16
N ARG A 482 18.01 -8.24 5.42
CA ARG A 482 17.92 -9.63 4.96
C ARG A 482 17.07 -10.51 5.86
N ASN A 483 16.64 -10.02 7.02
CA ASN A 483 15.59 -10.66 7.81
C ASN A 483 14.21 -10.28 7.24
N LYS A 484 13.77 -11.02 6.22
CA LYS A 484 12.54 -10.72 5.46
C LYS A 484 11.40 -11.65 5.86
N HIS A 485 10.21 -11.08 6.05
CA HIS A 485 8.98 -11.84 6.28
C HIS A 485 7.93 -11.50 5.23
N PHE A 486 7.46 -12.52 4.51
CA PHE A 486 6.53 -12.33 3.40
C PHE A 486 5.11 -12.71 3.76
N TYR A 487 4.18 -11.86 3.32
CA TYR A 487 2.76 -12.10 3.44
C TYR A 487 2.23 -12.82 2.20
N ASP A 488 2.37 -14.15 2.18
CA ASP A 488 2.15 -14.98 0.99
C ASP A 488 0.69 -15.40 0.74
N ARG A 489 -0.27 -14.71 1.34
CA ARG A 489 -1.71 -14.95 1.05
C ARG A 489 -2.12 -14.15 -0.18
N LEU A 490 -1.72 -14.63 -1.36
CA LEU A 490 -1.90 -13.98 -2.65
C LEU A 490 -2.57 -14.92 -3.67
N GLU A 491 -3.29 -14.35 -4.64
CA GLU A 491 -3.80 -15.08 -5.80
C GLU A 491 -2.85 -14.85 -6.99
N PHE A 492 -1.96 -15.81 -7.23
CA PHE A 492 -0.91 -15.66 -8.24
C PHE A 492 -1.46 -15.59 -9.65
N ASP A 493 -2.47 -16.40 -10.00
CA ASP A 493 -3.06 -16.40 -11.34
C ASP A 493 -3.62 -15.02 -11.72
N LEU A 494 -4.22 -14.31 -10.75
CA LEU A 494 -4.71 -12.95 -10.94
C LEU A 494 -3.56 -11.94 -11.06
N LEU A 495 -2.56 -12.01 -10.19
CA LEU A 495 -1.43 -11.07 -10.18
C LEU A 495 -0.49 -11.26 -11.38
N LEU A 496 -0.29 -12.49 -11.84
CA LEU A 496 0.63 -12.82 -12.94
C LEU A 496 -0.09 -12.92 -14.30
N GLY A 497 -1.42 -12.94 -14.29
CA GLY A 497 -2.24 -12.93 -15.50
C GLY A 497 -1.96 -11.71 -16.37
N LYS A 498 -1.84 -11.94 -17.69
CA LYS A 498 -1.84 -10.86 -18.68
C LYS A 498 -3.26 -10.29 -18.74
N GLN A 499 -3.40 -8.98 -18.52
CA GLN A 499 -4.67 -8.33 -18.78
C GLN A 499 -4.87 -8.26 -20.31
N ASN A 500 -5.97 -8.81 -20.79
CA ASN A 500 -6.36 -8.77 -22.21
C ASN A 500 -6.85 -7.39 -22.63
#